data_AF-A0AA41U9Q0-F1
#
_entry.id   AF-A0AA41U9Q0-F1
#
_cell.length_a   1.000
_cell.length_b   1.000
_cell.length_c   1.000
_cell.angle_alpha   90.00
_cell.angle_beta   90.00
_cell.angle_gamma   90.00
#
_symmetry.space_group_name_H-M   'P 1'
#
loop_
_entity.id
_entity.type
_entity.pdbx_description
1 polymer ?
#
loop_
_entity_poly.entity_id
_entity_poly.type
_entity_poly.pdbx_seq_one_letter_code
_entity_poly.pdbx_strand_id
1 'polypeptide(L)'
;MASGHFSDTEWREISDRLPIACVDVLPVVHDGEGRIAKVGLILRGSPFGKVWCHVGGRLLIDETLAEAARRELDAVDPSGAGALPRRPFMVNEYFRELRPGLGHDPRKHAVAACFVATYPDDRPLTVTGEADDFAWYRTDDLPGDLWPGTGQMVAQAAGEPGWREEQAVYSAVNDRHVSSNGLMWQTPVLAMTAMAFLLTIALGGGAEWRRALAAALSAVVAVASVQLMARHSSLELRDAELLWEMERVHGMRPVHAPPSSRRALGARRGGGGPVNLLASFRSRNVWMAAMASFAVVSVVVAVLAVFGL
;
A
#
# COMPACT_ATOMS: atom_id res chain seq x y z
N MET A 1 -0.73 -39.23 -17.66
CA MET A 1 0.57 -39.51 -17.03
C MET A 1 0.80 -38.47 -15.97
N ALA A 2 0.66 -38.80 -14.69
CA ALA A 2 0.87 -37.85 -13.61
C ALA A 2 2.36 -37.46 -13.52
N SER A 3 2.72 -36.33 -14.14
CA SER A 3 3.76 -35.41 -13.70
C SER A 3 5.08 -36.01 -13.15
N GLY A 4 5.81 -36.81 -13.93
CA GLY A 4 7.28 -37.03 -13.89
C GLY A 4 8.02 -37.39 -12.58
N HIS A 5 7.39 -37.29 -11.41
CA HIS A 5 8.03 -37.28 -10.08
C HIS A 5 7.42 -38.29 -9.11
N PHE A 6 6.15 -38.68 -9.31
CA PHE A 6 5.45 -39.65 -8.47
C PHE A 6 4.65 -40.61 -9.35
N SER A 7 4.60 -41.88 -8.95
CA SER A 7 3.61 -42.82 -9.47
C SER A 7 2.19 -42.44 -9.01
N ASP A 8 1.17 -42.97 -9.69
CA ASP A 8 -0.24 -42.69 -9.33
C ASP A 8 -0.59 -43.14 -7.90
N THR A 9 0.08 -44.17 -7.38
CA THR A 9 -0.11 -44.65 -6.00
C THR A 9 0.52 -43.70 -5.00
N GLU A 10 1.78 -43.30 -5.22
CA GLU A 10 2.46 -42.32 -4.35
C GLU A 10 1.71 -40.98 -4.34
N TRP A 11 1.21 -40.54 -5.50
CA TRP A 11 0.43 -39.31 -5.59
C TRP A 11 -0.85 -39.36 -4.75
N ARG A 12 -1.57 -40.49 -4.79
CA ARG A 12 -2.76 -40.70 -3.94
C ARG A 12 -2.41 -40.62 -2.47
N GLU A 13 -1.37 -41.33 -2.03
CA GLU A 13 -0.93 -41.32 -0.63
C GLU A 13 -0.53 -39.92 -0.15
N ILE A 14 0.17 -39.14 -0.98
CA ILE A 14 0.55 -37.76 -0.67
C ILE A 14 -0.69 -36.87 -0.56
N SER A 15 -1.57 -36.91 -1.57
CA SER A 15 -2.78 -36.08 -1.63
C SER A 15 -3.76 -36.38 -0.49
N ASP A 16 -3.73 -37.60 0.03
CA ASP A 16 -4.56 -37.99 1.16
C ASP A 16 -4.07 -37.45 2.50
N ARG A 17 -2.75 -37.24 2.63
CA ARG A 17 -2.08 -36.92 3.89
C ARG A 17 -1.64 -35.47 4.01
N LEU A 18 -1.47 -34.76 2.90
CA LEU A 18 -0.91 -33.41 2.87
C LEU A 18 -1.75 -32.46 2.00
N PRO A 19 -1.91 -31.19 2.42
CA PRO A 19 -2.36 -30.13 1.51
C PRO A 19 -1.36 -29.93 0.38
N ILE A 20 -1.86 -29.74 -0.83
CA ILE A 20 -1.05 -29.57 -2.04
C ILE A 20 -0.91 -28.08 -2.38
N ALA A 21 0.32 -27.61 -2.51
CA ALA A 21 0.61 -26.27 -3.00
C ALA A 21 0.31 -26.17 -4.50
N CYS A 22 -0.47 -25.15 -4.88
CA CYS A 22 -0.88 -24.87 -6.26
C CYS A 22 -0.69 -23.38 -6.59
N VAL A 23 -0.85 -23.07 -7.86
CA VAL A 23 -1.01 -21.70 -8.37
C VAL A 23 -2.24 -21.63 -9.25
N ASP A 24 -2.96 -20.52 -9.13
CA ASP A 24 -4.10 -20.19 -9.96
C ASP A 24 -3.81 -18.86 -10.66
N VAL A 25 -4.11 -18.74 -11.93
CA VAL A 25 -3.84 -17.58 -12.77
C VAL A 25 -5.13 -17.20 -13.48
N LEU A 26 -5.52 -15.93 -13.35
CA LEU A 26 -6.67 -15.36 -14.01
C LEU A 26 -6.19 -14.40 -15.11
N PRO A 27 -6.22 -14.81 -16.39
CA PRO A 27 -6.11 -13.88 -17.51
C PRO A 27 -7.20 -12.82 -17.44
N VAL A 28 -6.86 -11.54 -17.60
CA VAL A 28 -7.81 -10.43 -17.55
C VAL A 28 -7.55 -9.40 -18.64
N VAL A 29 -8.63 -8.75 -19.09
CA VAL A 29 -8.59 -7.55 -19.93
C VAL A 29 -9.30 -6.43 -19.19
N HIS A 30 -8.70 -5.25 -19.19
CA HIS A 30 -9.26 -4.07 -18.53
C HIS A 30 -10.08 -3.21 -19.50
N ASP A 31 -11.09 -2.50 -19.00
CA ASP A 31 -11.79 -1.45 -19.74
C ASP A 31 -10.95 -0.16 -19.83
N GLY A 32 -11.50 0.86 -20.50
CA GLY A 32 -10.85 2.18 -20.62
C GLY A 32 -10.68 2.93 -19.29
N GLU A 33 -11.38 2.51 -18.23
CA GLU A 33 -11.28 3.07 -16.88
C GLU A 33 -10.30 2.29 -16.00
N GLY A 34 -9.72 1.20 -16.52
CA GLY A 34 -8.76 0.36 -15.79
C GLY A 34 -9.39 -0.67 -14.86
N ARG A 35 -10.69 -0.96 -14.99
CA ARG A 35 -11.37 -2.06 -14.27
C ARG A 35 -11.29 -3.35 -15.08
N ILE A 36 -11.31 -4.51 -14.44
CA ILE A 36 -11.36 -5.79 -15.16
C ILE A 36 -12.72 -5.94 -15.84
N ALA A 37 -12.72 -5.91 -17.17
CA ALA A 37 -13.91 -6.03 -18.01
C ALA A 37 -14.20 -7.47 -18.38
N LYS A 38 -13.14 -8.24 -18.68
CA LYS A 38 -13.24 -9.64 -19.07
C LYS A 38 -12.19 -10.49 -18.37
N VAL A 39 -12.54 -11.75 -18.13
CA VAL A 39 -11.68 -12.78 -17.58
C VAL A 39 -11.57 -13.95 -18.55
N GLY A 40 -10.37 -14.50 -18.72
CA GLY A 40 -10.12 -15.66 -19.55
C GLY A 40 -10.22 -16.93 -18.71
N LEU A 41 -11.05 -17.88 -19.14
CA LEU A 41 -11.23 -19.16 -18.48
C LEU A 41 -10.91 -20.30 -19.43
N ILE A 42 -10.46 -21.42 -18.89
CA ILE A 42 -10.27 -22.68 -19.62
C ILE A 42 -11.41 -23.63 -19.34
N LEU A 43 -11.83 -24.39 -20.35
CA LEU A 43 -12.74 -25.52 -20.20
C LEU A 43 -11.91 -26.77 -19.97
N ARG A 44 -12.21 -27.57 -18.94
CA ARG A 44 -11.52 -28.84 -18.70
C ARG A 44 -12.44 -29.90 -18.12
N GLY A 45 -12.02 -31.16 -18.27
CA GLY A 45 -12.60 -32.28 -17.54
C GLY A 45 -12.34 -32.17 -16.04
N SER A 46 -13.37 -32.45 -15.24
CA SER A 46 -13.33 -32.40 -13.77
C SER A 46 -14.18 -33.52 -13.15
N PRO A 47 -14.06 -33.76 -11.83
CA PRO A 47 -15.00 -34.60 -11.09
C PRO A 47 -16.46 -34.13 -11.14
N PHE A 48 -16.71 -32.88 -11.54
CA PHE A 48 -18.04 -32.28 -11.69
C PHE A 48 -18.55 -32.29 -13.14
N GLY A 49 -17.86 -32.99 -14.05
CA GLY A 49 -18.11 -32.91 -15.49
C GLY A 49 -17.19 -31.89 -16.17
N LYS A 50 -17.60 -31.36 -17.34
CA LYS A 50 -16.84 -30.26 -17.97
C LYS A 50 -17.19 -28.97 -17.27
N VAL A 51 -16.18 -28.24 -16.81
CA VAL A 51 -16.35 -26.96 -16.10
C VAL A 51 -15.36 -25.93 -16.62
N TRP A 52 -15.77 -24.66 -16.55
CA TRP A 52 -14.91 -23.52 -16.79
C TRP A 52 -14.14 -23.16 -15.52
N CYS A 53 -12.84 -22.93 -15.63
CA CYS A 53 -12.01 -22.58 -14.49
C CYS A 53 -10.89 -21.58 -14.86
N HIS A 54 -10.30 -20.99 -13.83
CA HIS A 54 -9.03 -20.28 -13.96
C HIS A 54 -7.94 -21.23 -14.49
N VAL A 55 -6.85 -20.66 -15.03
CA VAL A 55 -5.68 -21.42 -15.45
C VAL A 55 -4.90 -21.80 -14.20
N GLY A 56 -4.47 -23.04 -14.01
CA GLY A 56 -3.78 -23.38 -12.77
C GLY A 56 -3.36 -24.82 -12.65
N GLY A 57 -2.48 -25.05 -11.67
CA GLY A 57 -1.88 -26.35 -11.46
C GLY A 57 -0.98 -26.40 -10.23
N ARG A 58 -0.34 -27.55 -10.07
CA ARG A 58 0.48 -27.86 -8.91
C ARG A 58 1.84 -27.15 -9.00
N LEU A 59 2.34 -26.68 -7.86
CA LEU A 59 3.71 -26.22 -7.71
C LEU A 59 4.67 -27.41 -7.80
N LEU A 60 5.69 -27.33 -8.65
CA LEU A 60 6.72 -28.36 -8.76
C LEU A 60 7.81 -28.18 -7.69
N ILE A 61 8.62 -29.21 -7.49
CA ILE A 61 9.76 -29.15 -6.56
C ILE A 61 10.77 -28.14 -7.10
N ASP A 62 11.33 -27.32 -6.21
CA ASP A 62 12.30 -26.26 -6.51
C ASP A 62 11.79 -25.17 -7.47
N GLU A 63 10.48 -25.07 -7.66
CA GLU A 63 9.83 -24.03 -8.46
C GLU A 63 9.32 -22.89 -7.57
N THR A 64 9.55 -21.63 -7.96
CA THR A 64 8.94 -20.48 -7.29
C THR A 64 7.48 -20.32 -7.73
N LEU A 65 6.65 -19.67 -6.90
CA LEU A 65 5.25 -19.38 -7.26
C LEU A 65 5.11 -18.63 -8.59
N ALA A 66 6.02 -17.70 -8.87
CA ALA A 66 6.00 -16.92 -10.11
C ALA A 66 6.38 -17.77 -11.34
N GLU A 67 7.31 -18.72 -11.19
CA GLU A 67 7.68 -19.65 -12.25
C GLU A 67 6.54 -20.63 -12.54
N ALA A 68 5.90 -21.17 -11.51
CA ALA A 68 4.74 -22.04 -11.66
C ALA A 68 3.58 -21.32 -12.35
N ALA A 69 3.26 -20.10 -11.92
CA ALA A 69 2.20 -19.31 -12.53
C ALA A 69 2.51 -19.00 -14.00
N ARG A 70 3.77 -18.70 -14.34
CA ARG A 70 4.20 -18.52 -15.72
C ARG A 70 4.05 -19.82 -16.52
N ARG A 71 4.50 -20.96 -16.00
CA ARG A 71 4.40 -22.27 -16.65
C ARG A 71 2.95 -22.66 -16.95
N GLU A 72 2.04 -22.48 -16.00
CA GLU A 72 0.61 -22.76 -16.21
C GLU A 72 0.01 -21.80 -17.26
N LEU A 73 0.42 -20.52 -17.24
CA LEU A 73 -0.03 -19.54 -18.23
C LEU A 73 0.51 -19.84 -19.63
N ASP A 74 1.76 -20.29 -19.76
CA ASP A 74 2.40 -20.61 -21.05
C ASP A 74 1.70 -21.80 -21.75
N ALA A 75 0.97 -22.65 -21.00
CA ALA A 75 0.13 -23.71 -21.57
C ALA A 75 -1.08 -23.17 -22.35
N VAL A 76 -1.50 -21.93 -22.10
CA VAL A 76 -2.57 -21.25 -22.86
C VAL A 76 -2.05 -20.05 -23.67
N ASP A 77 -0.89 -19.50 -23.31
CA ASP A 77 -0.27 -18.36 -23.98
C ASP A 77 1.24 -18.61 -24.23
N PRO A 78 1.58 -19.50 -25.17
CA PRO A 78 2.98 -19.75 -25.51
C PRO A 78 3.68 -18.53 -26.13
N SER A 79 2.93 -17.49 -26.51
CA SER A 79 3.48 -16.24 -27.02
C SER A 79 4.01 -15.32 -25.91
N GLY A 80 3.65 -15.58 -24.65
CA GLY A 80 4.06 -14.79 -23.50
C GLY A 80 3.50 -13.36 -23.49
N ALA A 81 2.34 -13.14 -24.10
CA ALA A 81 1.72 -11.82 -24.21
C ALA A 81 1.14 -11.32 -22.88
N GLY A 82 0.77 -12.23 -21.97
CA GLY A 82 0.27 -11.91 -20.64
C GLY A 82 1.34 -11.29 -19.73
N ALA A 83 1.07 -10.08 -19.26
CA ALA A 83 1.85 -9.44 -18.21
C ALA A 83 1.49 -10.05 -16.85
N LEU A 84 2.40 -10.86 -16.30
CA LEU A 84 2.21 -11.60 -15.05
C LEU A 84 3.12 -11.02 -13.94
N PRO A 85 2.58 -10.53 -12.82
CA PRO A 85 3.36 -10.06 -11.69
C PRO A 85 4.02 -11.22 -10.93
N ARG A 86 5.09 -10.92 -10.20
CA ARG A 86 5.83 -11.94 -9.41
C ARG A 86 5.18 -12.30 -8.08
N ARG A 87 4.15 -11.59 -7.66
CA ARG A 87 3.48 -11.77 -6.37
C ARG A 87 2.01 -12.13 -6.58
N PRO A 88 1.47 -13.11 -5.84
CA PRO A 88 0.05 -13.41 -5.87
C PRO A 88 -0.75 -12.27 -5.22
N PHE A 89 -1.99 -12.08 -5.65
CA PHE A 89 -2.91 -11.09 -5.08
C PHE A 89 -3.79 -11.66 -3.97
N MET A 90 -3.99 -12.98 -3.96
CA MET A 90 -4.74 -13.69 -2.92
C MET A 90 -4.27 -15.14 -2.79
N VAL A 91 -4.79 -15.81 -1.76
CA VAL A 91 -4.68 -17.27 -1.61
C VAL A 91 -6.09 -17.84 -1.64
N ASN A 92 -6.27 -18.94 -2.38
CA ASN A 92 -7.50 -19.71 -2.36
C ASN A 92 -7.27 -21.08 -1.75
N GLU A 93 -8.22 -21.55 -0.94
CA GLU A 93 -8.14 -22.83 -0.24
C GLU A 93 -9.25 -23.76 -0.75
N TYR A 94 -8.85 -24.92 -1.28
CA TYR A 94 -9.75 -25.94 -1.83
C TYR A 94 -9.83 -27.13 -0.89
N PHE A 95 -10.99 -27.37 -0.30
CA PHE A 95 -11.20 -28.46 0.65
C PHE A 95 -11.83 -29.68 -0.01
N ARG A 96 -11.48 -30.88 0.51
CA ARG A 96 -12.11 -32.15 0.13
C ARG A 96 -13.57 -32.21 0.51
N GLU A 97 -13.92 -31.60 1.64
CA GLU A 97 -15.30 -31.40 2.07
C GLU A 97 -15.78 -30.05 1.60
N LEU A 98 -17.05 -29.97 1.18
CA LEU A 98 -17.66 -28.70 0.83
C LEU A 98 -17.75 -27.80 2.06
N ARG A 99 -17.20 -26.59 1.97
CA ARG A 99 -17.26 -25.56 3.01
C ARG A 99 -17.80 -24.27 2.41
N PRO A 100 -18.91 -23.69 2.94
CA PRO A 100 -19.45 -22.45 2.40
C PRO A 100 -18.41 -21.33 2.36
N GLY A 101 -18.30 -20.65 1.21
CA GLY A 101 -17.38 -19.53 1.02
C GLY A 101 -15.91 -19.90 0.77
N LEU A 102 -15.60 -21.19 0.60
CA LEU A 102 -14.25 -21.69 0.28
C LEU A 102 -14.28 -22.55 -0.98
N GLY A 103 -13.12 -22.74 -1.61
CA GLY A 103 -12.96 -23.62 -2.75
C GLY A 103 -13.23 -25.09 -2.38
N HIS A 104 -13.60 -25.88 -3.38
CA HIS A 104 -13.86 -27.31 -3.19
C HIS A 104 -13.19 -28.14 -4.28
N ASP A 105 -12.35 -29.10 -3.87
CA ASP A 105 -11.77 -30.12 -4.74
C ASP A 105 -11.93 -31.49 -4.05
N PRO A 106 -12.83 -32.37 -4.51
CA PRO A 106 -13.05 -33.66 -3.87
C PRO A 106 -11.85 -34.60 -4.00
N ARG A 107 -10.89 -34.29 -4.88
CA ARG A 107 -9.71 -35.14 -5.12
C ARG A 107 -8.61 -34.92 -4.09
N LYS A 108 -8.50 -33.70 -3.53
CA LYS A 108 -7.37 -33.30 -2.66
C LYS A 108 -7.67 -32.01 -1.90
N HIS A 109 -6.98 -31.81 -0.78
CA HIS A 109 -6.90 -30.48 -0.17
C HIS A 109 -5.80 -29.69 -0.88
N ALA A 110 -6.10 -28.51 -1.42
CA ALA A 110 -5.11 -27.65 -2.08
C ALA A 110 -5.12 -26.22 -1.53
N VAL A 111 -3.94 -25.60 -1.52
CA VAL A 111 -3.74 -24.19 -1.18
C VAL A 111 -3.07 -23.54 -2.38
N ALA A 112 -3.77 -22.61 -3.02
CA ALA A 112 -3.34 -21.99 -4.28
C ALA A 112 -2.97 -20.52 -4.08
N ALA A 113 -1.79 -20.13 -4.55
CA ALA A 113 -1.43 -18.73 -4.70
C ALA A 113 -2.00 -18.20 -6.02
N CYS A 114 -2.84 -17.17 -5.94
CA CYS A 114 -3.62 -16.68 -7.07
C CYS A 114 -2.96 -15.44 -7.70
N PHE A 115 -2.88 -15.40 -9.03
CA PHE A 115 -2.28 -14.33 -9.83
C PHE A 115 -3.29 -13.76 -10.82
N VAL A 116 -3.11 -12.49 -11.17
CA VAL A 116 -3.81 -11.85 -12.29
C VAL A 116 -2.81 -11.63 -13.41
N ALA A 117 -3.09 -12.15 -14.60
CA ALA A 117 -2.29 -11.94 -15.81
C ALA A 117 -3.00 -10.92 -16.71
N THR A 118 -2.39 -9.77 -16.95
CA THR A 118 -3.02 -8.70 -17.74
C THR A 118 -2.72 -8.86 -19.23
N TYR A 119 -3.77 -8.81 -20.04
CA TYR A 119 -3.71 -8.86 -21.50
C TYR A 119 -4.10 -7.52 -22.13
N PRO A 120 -3.52 -7.18 -23.30
CA PRO A 120 -3.84 -5.94 -24.00
C PRO A 120 -5.21 -5.98 -24.70
N ASP A 121 -5.65 -7.16 -25.11
CA ASP A 121 -6.90 -7.41 -25.83
C ASP A 121 -7.49 -8.79 -25.45
N ASP A 122 -8.73 -9.04 -25.89
CA ASP A 122 -9.47 -10.28 -25.66
C ASP A 122 -9.32 -11.28 -26.81
N ARG A 123 -8.17 -11.27 -27.50
CA ARG A 123 -7.90 -12.25 -28.54
C ARG A 123 -7.95 -13.67 -27.96
N PRO A 124 -8.47 -14.66 -28.69
CA PRO A 124 -8.45 -16.05 -28.23
C PRO A 124 -7.02 -16.51 -27.94
N LEU A 125 -6.85 -17.18 -26.81
CA LEU A 125 -5.59 -17.82 -26.43
C LEU A 125 -5.56 -19.26 -26.95
N THR A 126 -4.36 -19.80 -27.14
CA THR A 126 -4.17 -21.14 -27.71
C THR A 126 -4.05 -22.16 -26.60
N VAL A 127 -5.03 -23.04 -26.47
CA VAL A 127 -4.98 -24.09 -25.47
C VAL A 127 -4.04 -25.21 -25.87
N THR A 128 -3.12 -25.55 -24.97
CA THR A 128 -2.27 -26.74 -25.03
C THR A 128 -2.38 -27.52 -23.72
N GLY A 129 -2.17 -28.84 -23.75
CA GLY A 129 -2.18 -29.68 -22.55
C GLY A 129 -3.55 -30.26 -22.20
N GLU A 130 -3.99 -30.12 -20.94
CA GLU A 130 -5.19 -30.80 -20.39
C GLU A 130 -6.51 -30.03 -20.55
N ALA A 131 -6.46 -28.79 -21.02
CA ALA A 131 -7.65 -28.00 -21.27
C ALA A 131 -8.23 -28.30 -22.67
N ASP A 132 -9.55 -28.28 -22.76
CA ASP A 132 -10.31 -28.55 -23.98
C ASP A 132 -10.53 -27.28 -24.81
N ASP A 133 -10.71 -26.14 -24.15
CA ASP A 133 -11.07 -24.86 -24.79
C ASP A 133 -10.70 -23.66 -23.90
N PHE A 134 -10.70 -22.45 -24.46
CA PHE A 134 -10.48 -21.18 -23.77
C PHE A 134 -11.42 -20.10 -24.29
N ALA A 135 -12.01 -19.33 -23.38
CA ALA A 135 -12.88 -18.22 -23.74
C ALA A 135 -12.79 -17.05 -22.76
N TRP A 136 -13.03 -15.84 -23.29
CA TRP A 136 -13.14 -14.61 -22.52
C TRP A 136 -14.60 -14.36 -22.13
N TYR A 137 -14.85 -14.22 -20.84
CA TYR A 137 -16.15 -13.91 -20.27
C TYR A 137 -16.16 -12.53 -19.63
N ARG A 138 -17.30 -11.84 -19.65
CA ARG A 138 -17.44 -10.62 -18.84
C ARG A 138 -17.54 -11.00 -17.37
N THR A 139 -17.07 -10.13 -16.48
CA THR A 139 -17.13 -10.37 -15.03
C THR A 139 -18.56 -10.45 -14.49
N ASP A 140 -19.53 -9.87 -15.18
CA ASP A 140 -20.97 -9.89 -14.87
C ASP A 140 -21.76 -10.99 -15.59
N ASP A 141 -21.13 -11.72 -16.51
CA ASP A 141 -21.75 -12.76 -17.35
C ASP A 141 -20.82 -13.97 -17.46
N LEU A 142 -20.61 -14.62 -16.31
CA LEU A 142 -19.81 -15.84 -16.20
C LEU A 142 -20.65 -17.07 -16.56
N PRO A 143 -20.03 -18.15 -17.08
CA PRO A 143 -20.74 -19.39 -17.35
C PRO A 143 -21.28 -20.02 -16.05
N GLY A 144 -22.39 -20.78 -16.14
CA GLY A 144 -22.98 -21.42 -14.97
C GLY A 144 -22.13 -22.56 -14.38
N ASP A 145 -21.41 -23.28 -15.24
CA ASP A 145 -20.62 -24.47 -14.88
C ASP A 145 -19.19 -24.10 -14.48
N LEU A 146 -19.02 -23.34 -13.39
CA LEU A 146 -17.71 -22.95 -12.89
C LEU A 146 -17.12 -23.99 -11.94
N TRP A 147 -15.80 -24.16 -12.01
CA TRP A 147 -15.05 -24.87 -10.98
C TRP A 147 -15.22 -24.16 -9.62
N PRO A 148 -15.56 -24.88 -8.53
CA PRO A 148 -15.78 -24.29 -7.22
C PRO A 148 -14.57 -23.51 -6.70
N GLY A 149 -14.71 -22.18 -6.58
CA GLY A 149 -13.63 -21.25 -6.20
C GLY A 149 -13.25 -20.25 -7.29
N THR A 150 -13.54 -20.54 -8.56
CA THR A 150 -13.26 -19.62 -9.67
C THR A 150 -14.07 -18.33 -9.56
N GLY A 151 -15.37 -18.42 -9.27
CA GLY A 151 -16.22 -17.24 -9.10
C GLY A 151 -15.76 -16.31 -7.97
N GLN A 152 -15.27 -16.88 -6.85
CA GLN A 152 -14.68 -16.12 -5.76
C GLN A 152 -13.41 -15.39 -6.18
N MET A 153 -12.51 -16.07 -6.90
CA MET A 153 -11.29 -15.47 -7.44
C MET A 153 -11.61 -14.33 -8.40
N VAL A 154 -12.60 -14.50 -9.29
CA VAL A 154 -13.06 -13.44 -10.20
C VAL A 154 -13.65 -12.27 -9.44
N ALA A 155 -14.52 -12.53 -8.47
CA ALA A 155 -15.14 -11.48 -7.65
C ALA A 155 -14.09 -10.68 -6.85
N GLN A 156 -13.09 -11.36 -6.29
CA GLN A 156 -12.01 -10.71 -5.56
C GLN A 156 -11.07 -9.94 -6.49
N ALA A 157 -10.75 -10.47 -7.68
CA ALA A 157 -9.96 -9.76 -8.68
C ALA A 157 -10.69 -8.51 -9.20
N ALA A 158 -11.99 -8.62 -9.48
CA ALA A 158 -12.83 -7.52 -9.96
C ALA A 158 -13.22 -6.53 -8.84
N GLY A 159 -13.08 -6.92 -7.57
CA GLY A 159 -13.60 -6.24 -6.39
C GLY A 159 -12.60 -5.45 -5.56
N GLU A 160 -11.33 -5.34 -5.97
CA GLU A 160 -10.35 -4.48 -5.31
C GLU A 160 -9.74 -3.50 -6.35
N PRO A 161 -9.67 -2.19 -6.03
CA PRO A 161 -8.94 -1.18 -6.80
C PRO A 161 -7.57 -1.69 -7.25
N GLY A 162 -7.48 -2.11 -8.51
CA GLY A 162 -6.24 -2.60 -9.09
C GLY A 162 -5.17 -1.53 -8.95
N TRP A 163 -4.00 -1.93 -8.43
CA TRP A 163 -2.79 -1.16 -8.10
C TRP A 163 -2.63 0.27 -8.66
N ARG A 164 -3.13 0.60 -9.87
CA ARG A 164 -3.12 1.94 -10.47
C ARG A 164 -3.91 2.94 -9.64
N GLU A 165 -5.09 2.56 -9.15
CA GLU A 165 -5.88 3.44 -8.28
C GLU A 165 -5.17 3.61 -6.94
N GLU A 166 -4.65 2.53 -6.36
CA GLU A 166 -3.83 2.60 -5.15
C GLU A 166 -2.53 3.39 -5.34
N GLN A 167 -1.89 3.32 -6.51
CA GLN A 167 -0.74 4.15 -6.86
C GLN A 167 -1.12 5.61 -7.10
N ALA A 168 -2.30 5.88 -7.66
CA ALA A 168 -2.82 7.23 -7.78
C ALA A 168 -3.12 7.82 -6.40
N VAL A 169 -3.72 7.04 -5.50
CA VAL A 169 -3.95 7.39 -4.09
C VAL A 169 -2.61 7.60 -3.38
N TYR A 170 -1.66 6.67 -3.53
CA TYR A 170 -0.33 6.77 -2.94
C TYR A 170 0.38 8.04 -3.41
N SER A 171 0.38 8.31 -4.73
CA SER A 171 0.98 9.52 -5.31
C SER A 171 0.29 10.77 -4.78
N ALA A 172 -1.04 10.81 -4.76
CA ALA A 172 -1.77 11.97 -4.27
C ALA A 172 -1.53 12.25 -2.78
N VAL A 173 -1.47 11.20 -1.94
CA VAL A 173 -1.14 11.32 -0.51
C VAL A 173 0.33 11.74 -0.34
N ASN A 174 1.24 11.18 -1.12
CA ASN A 174 2.66 11.55 -1.11
C ASN A 174 2.86 13.02 -1.53
N ASP A 175 2.19 13.48 -2.57
CA ASP A 175 2.27 14.87 -3.04
C ASP A 175 1.72 15.84 -1.99
N ARG A 176 0.60 15.48 -1.35
CA ARG A 176 0.05 16.23 -0.21
C ARG A 176 1.02 16.25 0.98
N HIS A 177 1.64 15.12 1.30
CA HIS A 177 2.63 14.99 2.37
C HIS A 177 3.84 15.89 2.11
N VAL A 178 4.41 15.86 0.90
CA VAL A 178 5.54 16.70 0.49
C VAL A 178 5.18 18.18 0.56
N SER A 179 4.01 18.57 0.05
CA SER A 179 3.51 19.95 0.10
C SER A 179 3.34 20.44 1.55
N SER A 180 2.70 19.63 2.40
CA SER A 180 2.46 19.95 3.81
C SER A 180 3.75 20.06 4.62
N ASN A 181 4.72 19.18 4.35
CA ASN A 181 6.04 19.24 4.98
C ASN A 181 6.78 20.54 4.63
N GLY A 182 6.68 21.00 3.37
CA GLY A 182 7.21 22.30 2.95
C GLY A 182 6.63 23.48 3.76
N LEU A 183 5.30 23.53 3.91
CA LEU A 183 4.61 24.58 4.66
C LEU A 183 4.92 24.58 6.16
N MET A 184 5.09 23.39 6.75
CA MET A 184 5.38 23.24 8.18
C MET A 184 6.67 23.98 8.58
N TRP A 185 7.70 23.95 7.74
CA TRP A 185 8.99 24.58 8.03
C TRP A 185 9.06 26.07 7.65
N GLN A 186 8.21 26.54 6.74
CA GLN A 186 8.11 27.96 6.40
C GLN A 186 7.42 28.78 7.50
N THR A 187 6.39 28.21 8.14
CA THR A 187 5.61 28.85 9.20
C THR A 187 6.46 29.44 10.32
N PRO A 188 7.37 28.69 10.97
CA PRO A 188 8.16 29.22 12.07
C PRO A 188 9.13 30.32 11.61
N VAL A 189 9.67 30.27 10.39
CA VAL A 189 10.58 31.30 9.87
C VAL A 189 9.85 32.63 9.70
N LEU A 190 8.70 32.63 9.02
CA LEU A 190 7.88 33.83 8.83
C LEU A 190 7.39 34.39 10.16
N ALA A 191 6.93 33.51 11.06
CA ALA A 191 6.47 33.89 12.39
C ALA A 191 7.59 34.55 13.21
N MET A 192 8.78 33.94 13.25
CA MET A 192 9.95 34.47 13.94
C MET A 192 10.36 35.85 13.42
N THR A 193 10.35 36.06 12.11
CA THR A 193 10.66 37.37 11.53
C THR A 193 9.64 38.42 11.96
N ALA A 194 8.34 38.10 11.92
CA ALA A 194 7.28 39.00 12.36
C ALA A 194 7.39 39.33 13.86
N MET A 195 7.62 38.31 14.70
CA MET A 195 7.79 38.47 16.15
C MET A 195 9.03 39.30 16.49
N ALA A 196 10.17 39.06 15.83
CA ALA A 196 11.39 39.83 16.05
C ALA A 196 11.20 41.32 15.71
N PHE A 197 10.50 41.60 14.62
CA PHE A 197 10.16 42.97 14.21
C PHE A 197 9.23 43.66 15.23
N LEU A 198 8.14 42.99 15.63
CA LEU A 198 7.21 43.52 16.63
C LEU A 198 7.88 43.74 17.99
N LEU A 199 8.77 42.83 18.39
CA LEU A 199 9.53 42.97 19.63
C LEU A 199 10.51 44.14 19.58
N THR A 200 11.09 44.44 18.42
CA THR A 200 11.96 45.62 18.24
C THR A 200 11.16 46.93 18.44
N ILE A 201 9.92 46.99 17.95
CA ILE A 201 9.03 48.14 18.20
C ILE A 201 8.66 48.22 19.68
N ALA A 202 8.35 47.08 20.31
CA ALA A 202 7.98 47.03 21.72
C ALA A 202 9.11 47.47 22.68
N LEU A 203 10.35 47.16 22.33
CA LEU A 203 11.56 47.53 23.09
C LEU A 203 12.10 48.92 22.72
N GLY A 204 11.60 49.54 21.65
CA GLY A 204 12.05 50.85 21.18
C GLY A 204 11.60 52.02 22.07
N GLY A 205 12.19 53.20 21.83
CA GLY A 205 11.74 54.45 22.44
C GLY A 205 10.43 54.94 21.80
N GLY A 206 9.44 55.31 22.61
CA GLY A 206 8.15 55.77 22.10
C GLY A 206 7.06 55.85 23.16
N ALA A 207 5.83 56.09 22.71
CA ALA A 207 4.67 56.14 23.61
C ALA A 207 4.35 54.74 24.14
N GLU A 208 4.08 54.63 25.44
CA GLU A 208 3.84 53.36 26.15
C GLU A 208 2.75 52.51 25.49
N TRP A 209 1.65 53.13 25.07
CA TRP A 209 0.55 52.41 24.41
C TRP A 209 0.97 51.75 23.08
N ARG A 210 1.91 52.34 22.32
CA ARG A 210 2.43 51.74 21.06
C ARG A 210 3.28 50.52 21.36
N ARG A 211 4.08 50.59 22.43
CA ARG A 211 4.93 49.48 22.88
C ARG A 211 4.09 48.32 23.39
N ALA A 212 3.10 48.63 24.24
CA ALA A 212 2.14 47.65 24.75
C ALA A 212 1.37 46.96 23.61
N LEU A 213 0.90 47.73 22.62
CA LEU A 213 0.20 47.20 21.46
C LEU A 213 1.09 46.26 20.61
N ALA A 214 2.32 46.67 20.31
CA ALA A 214 3.26 45.84 19.54
C ALA A 214 3.60 44.53 20.27
N ALA A 215 3.82 44.60 21.58
CA ALA A 215 4.08 43.44 22.42
C ALA A 215 2.87 42.49 22.50
N ALA A 216 1.65 43.01 22.67
CA ALA A 216 0.44 42.21 22.65
C ALA A 216 0.24 41.51 21.29
N LEU A 217 0.45 42.23 20.18
CA LEU A 217 0.34 41.64 18.84
C LEU A 217 1.39 40.55 18.62
N SER A 218 2.63 40.74 19.08
CA SER A 218 3.69 39.73 19.03
C SER A 218 3.28 38.45 19.78
N ALA A 219 2.69 38.57 20.97
CA ALA A 219 2.20 37.43 21.74
C ALA A 219 1.07 36.68 21.00
N VAL A 220 0.13 37.39 20.39
CA VAL A 220 -0.95 36.78 19.59
C VAL A 220 -0.40 36.03 18.38
N VAL A 221 0.52 36.64 17.62
CA VAL A 221 1.18 36.01 16.48
C VAL A 221 1.95 34.76 16.90
N ALA A 222 2.64 34.80 18.04
CA ALA A 222 3.38 33.67 18.58
C ALA A 222 2.46 32.48 18.89
N VAL A 223 1.35 32.70 19.61
CA VAL A 223 0.39 31.65 19.96
C VAL A 223 -0.27 31.07 18.71
N ALA A 224 -0.71 31.93 17.78
CA ALA A 224 -1.29 31.48 16.51
C ALA A 224 -0.29 30.64 15.70
N SER A 225 0.99 31.01 15.68
CA SER A 225 2.04 30.29 14.95
C SER A 225 2.36 28.93 15.57
N VAL A 226 2.40 28.84 16.90
CA VAL A 226 2.55 27.56 17.62
C VAL A 226 1.39 26.63 17.29
N GLN A 227 0.15 27.14 17.35
CA GLN A 227 -1.06 26.37 17.05
C GLN A 227 -1.09 25.89 15.59
N LEU A 228 -0.73 26.77 14.64
CA LEU A 228 -0.66 26.43 13.22
C LEU A 228 0.41 25.35 12.94
N MET A 229 1.61 25.50 13.51
CA MET A 229 2.68 24.50 13.36
C MET A 229 2.29 23.15 13.96
N ALA A 230 1.64 23.14 15.14
CA ALA A 230 1.14 21.93 15.75
C ALA A 230 0.11 21.22 14.87
N ARG A 231 -0.81 21.99 14.25
CA ARG A 231 -1.79 21.44 13.30
C ARG A 231 -1.11 20.85 12.07
N HIS A 232 -0.16 21.56 11.44
CA HIS A 232 0.57 21.06 10.28
C HIS A 232 1.33 19.77 10.59
N SER A 233 2.01 19.70 11.75
CA SER A 233 2.69 18.47 12.16
C SER A 233 1.73 17.31 12.41
N SER A 234 0.53 17.56 12.92
CA SER A 234 -0.46 16.49 13.12
C SER A 234 -0.95 15.90 11.80
N LEU A 235 -1.09 16.73 10.76
CA LEU A 235 -1.49 16.30 9.43
C LEU A 235 -0.36 15.52 8.75
N GLU A 236 0.88 15.97 8.88
CA GLU A 236 2.06 15.30 8.34
C GLU A 236 2.23 13.88 8.91
N LEU A 237 2.04 13.70 10.23
CA LEU A 237 2.12 12.40 10.88
C LEU A 237 1.03 11.43 10.41
N ARG A 238 -0.19 11.91 10.19
CA ARG A 238 -1.31 11.08 9.69
C ARG A 238 -1.05 10.61 8.26
N ASP A 239 -0.55 11.49 7.40
CA ASP A 239 -0.21 11.14 6.02
C ASP A 239 0.96 10.15 5.98
N ALA A 240 1.97 10.33 6.84
CA ALA A 240 3.09 9.38 6.95
C ALA A 240 2.65 8.00 7.44
N GLU A 241 1.69 7.93 8.37
CA GLU A 241 1.15 6.67 8.87
C GLU A 241 0.36 5.93 7.78
N LEU A 242 -0.47 6.63 7.03
CA LEU A 242 -1.20 6.07 5.88
C LEU A 242 -0.24 5.54 4.80
N LEU A 243 0.76 6.32 4.42
CA LEU A 243 1.77 5.90 3.43
C LEU A 243 2.54 4.67 3.91
N TRP A 244 2.91 4.61 5.18
CA TRP A 244 3.59 3.45 5.74
C TRP A 244 2.70 2.20 5.75
N GLU A 245 1.41 2.35 6.05
CA GLU A 245 0.47 1.23 5.99
C GLU A 245 0.33 0.67 4.57
N MET A 246 0.18 1.54 3.57
CA MET A 246 0.18 1.15 2.16
C MET A 246 1.48 0.44 1.77
N GLU A 247 2.64 0.98 2.16
CA GLU A 247 3.94 0.32 1.94
C GLU A 247 4.00 -1.08 2.53
N ARG A 248 3.48 -1.25 3.74
CA ARG A 248 3.49 -2.53 4.47
C ARG A 248 2.58 -3.56 3.81
N VAL A 249 1.35 -3.16 3.45
CA VAL A 249 0.35 -4.05 2.84
C VAL A 249 0.82 -4.55 1.47
N HIS A 250 1.38 -3.67 0.64
CA HIS A 250 1.88 -4.05 -0.69
C HIS A 250 3.31 -4.60 -0.68
N GLY A 251 3.93 -4.69 0.49
CA GLY A 251 5.31 -5.14 0.67
C GLY A 251 6.32 -4.31 -0.14
N MET A 252 6.10 -3.00 -0.20
CA MET A 252 6.99 -2.02 -0.81
C MET A 252 8.19 -1.75 0.09
N ARG A 253 9.18 -1.03 -0.44
CA ARG A 253 10.30 -0.56 0.37
C ARG A 253 9.75 0.39 1.45
N PRO A 254 10.10 0.20 2.74
CA PRO A 254 9.55 0.99 3.84
C PRO A 254 10.20 2.39 3.91
N VAL A 255 9.80 3.31 3.03
CA VAL A 255 10.34 4.67 2.96
C VAL A 255 9.76 5.52 4.10
N HIS A 256 8.46 5.41 4.36
CA HIS A 256 7.75 6.18 5.38
C HIS A 256 7.72 5.52 6.76
N ALA A 257 8.42 4.39 6.93
CA ALA A 257 8.46 3.69 8.20
C ALA A 257 8.96 4.58 9.36
N PRO A 258 8.32 4.49 10.54
CA PRO A 258 8.65 5.32 11.67
C PRO A 258 10.07 5.02 12.19
N PRO A 259 10.71 5.97 12.89
CA PRO A 259 12.09 5.83 13.36
C PRO A 259 12.33 4.60 14.26
N SER A 260 11.31 4.16 15.00
CA SER A 260 11.35 2.92 15.80
C SER A 260 11.51 1.67 14.93
N SER A 261 10.77 1.59 13.82
CA SER A 261 10.79 0.47 12.89
C SER A 261 12.08 0.43 12.04
N ARG A 262 12.67 1.59 11.71
CA ARG A 262 13.95 1.66 10.97
C ARG A 262 15.13 1.06 11.72
N ARG A 263 15.10 1.05 13.07
CA ARG A 263 16.13 0.40 13.90
C ARG A 263 16.09 -1.13 13.79
N ALA A 264 14.90 -1.70 13.63
CA ALA A 264 14.74 -3.14 13.41
C ALA A 264 15.22 -3.56 11.99
N LEU A 265 15.13 -2.65 11.01
CA LEU A 265 15.52 -2.87 9.62
C LEU A 265 17.02 -2.68 9.34
N GLY A 266 17.87 -2.68 10.37
CA GLY A 266 19.33 -2.67 10.20
C GLY A 266 19.94 -1.34 9.71
N ALA A 267 19.21 -0.22 9.84
CA ALA A 267 19.78 1.09 9.51
C ALA A 267 21.02 1.37 10.38
N ARG A 268 22.19 1.45 9.73
CA ARG A 268 23.47 1.74 10.40
C ARG A 268 23.36 3.06 11.18
N ARG A 269 23.68 3.03 12.48
CA ARG A 269 23.92 4.25 13.26
C ARG A 269 24.97 5.09 12.52
N GLY A 270 24.60 6.28 12.05
CA GLY A 270 25.59 7.28 11.69
C GLY A 270 26.49 7.53 12.91
N GLY A 271 27.81 7.60 12.70
CA GLY A 271 28.82 7.64 13.77
C GLY A 271 28.59 8.76 14.78
N GLY A 272 28.91 8.50 16.05
CA GLY A 272 28.78 9.46 17.14
C GLY A 272 29.61 10.72 16.89
N GLY A 273 28.93 11.86 16.74
CA GLY A 273 29.54 13.16 16.50
C GLY A 273 28.61 14.28 16.95
N PRO A 274 29.10 15.52 17.07
CA PRO A 274 28.33 16.67 17.58
C PRO A 274 27.07 16.96 16.76
N VAL A 275 27.12 16.71 15.45
CA VAL A 275 25.95 16.83 14.55
C VAL A 275 24.85 15.82 14.92
N ASN A 276 25.22 14.61 15.35
CA ASN A 276 24.26 13.59 15.78
C ASN A 276 23.62 13.90 17.14
N LEU A 277 24.33 14.62 18.02
CA LEU A 277 23.75 15.13 19.26
C LEU A 277 22.69 16.20 18.96
N LEU A 278 22.97 17.14 18.06
CA LEU A 278 21.99 18.15 17.65
C LEU A 278 20.79 17.53 16.91
N ALA A 279 21.03 16.56 16.03
CA ALA A 279 19.97 15.84 15.33
C ALA A 279 19.14 14.91 16.24
N SER A 280 19.59 14.64 17.47
CA SER A 280 18.84 13.82 18.43
C SER A 280 17.61 14.56 18.99
N PHE A 281 17.62 15.89 18.98
CA PHE A 281 16.47 16.69 19.37
C PHE A 281 15.42 16.67 18.27
N ARG A 282 14.15 16.46 18.63
CA ARG A 282 13.04 16.60 17.69
C ARG A 282 12.90 18.07 17.33
N SER A 283 13.34 18.46 16.13
CA SER A 283 13.31 19.84 15.64
C SER A 283 11.96 20.53 15.87
N ARG A 284 10.84 19.79 15.68
CA ARG A 284 9.49 20.27 15.99
C ARG A 284 9.36 20.82 17.42
N ASN A 285 9.86 20.10 18.42
CA ASN A 285 9.75 20.51 19.82
C ASN A 285 10.61 21.75 20.11
N VAL A 286 11.80 21.83 19.50
CA VAL A 286 12.70 22.98 19.64
C VAL A 286 12.05 24.25 19.09
N TRP A 287 11.47 24.18 17.89
CA TRP A 287 10.80 25.31 17.26
C TRP A 287 9.52 25.73 18.00
N MET A 288 8.70 24.79 18.46
CA MET A 288 7.53 25.11 19.29
C MET A 288 7.95 25.80 20.60
N ALA A 289 9.00 25.32 21.25
CA ALA A 289 9.53 25.93 22.48
C ALA A 289 10.06 27.35 22.23
N ALA A 290 10.75 27.58 21.11
CA ALA A 290 11.26 28.90 20.74
C ALA A 290 10.13 29.91 20.49
N MET A 291 9.07 29.53 19.76
CA MET A 291 7.92 30.43 19.56
C MET A 291 7.14 30.66 20.86
N ALA A 292 6.99 29.63 21.69
CA ALA A 292 6.35 29.75 22.99
C ALA A 292 7.12 30.70 23.93
N SER A 293 8.46 30.68 23.92
CA SER A 293 9.26 31.62 24.71
C SER A 293 9.10 33.06 24.22
N PHE A 294 9.03 33.29 22.90
CA PHE A 294 8.69 34.59 22.34
C PHE A 294 7.33 35.11 22.80
N ALA A 295 6.32 34.23 22.88
CA ALA A 295 5.00 34.59 23.40
C ALA A 295 5.10 35.07 24.85
N VAL A 296 5.80 34.33 25.71
CA VAL A 296 5.99 34.68 27.13
C VAL A 296 6.72 36.01 27.28
N VAL A 297 7.83 36.20 26.57
CA VAL A 297 8.59 37.46 26.59
C VAL A 297 7.72 38.63 26.14
N SER A 298 6.94 38.45 25.07
CA SER A 298 6.05 39.49 24.54
C SER A 298 4.96 39.87 25.54
N VAL A 299 4.38 38.90 26.26
CA VAL A 299 3.41 39.18 27.34
C VAL A 299 4.06 39.98 28.47
N VAL A 300 5.26 39.61 28.91
CA VAL A 300 6.00 40.35 29.96
C VAL A 300 6.26 41.79 29.53
N VAL A 301 6.75 42.00 28.31
CA VAL A 301 7.00 43.35 27.76
C VAL A 301 5.70 44.17 27.66
N ALA A 302 4.59 43.54 27.27
CA ALA A 302 3.29 44.21 27.20
C ALA A 302 2.84 44.70 28.59
N VAL A 303 2.98 43.84 29.61
CA VAL A 303 2.66 44.19 31.01
C VAL A 303 3.51 45.35 31.49
N LEU A 304 4.83 45.27 31.33
CA LEU A 304 5.75 46.34 31.76
C LEU A 304 5.43 47.67 31.07
N ALA A 305 5.16 47.64 29.75
CA ALA A 305 4.81 48.83 28.99
C ALA A 305 3.48 49.47 29.43
N VAL A 306 2.50 48.69 29.89
CA VAL A 306 1.23 49.22 30.43
C VAL A 306 1.42 49.88 31.79
N PHE A 307 2.34 49.36 32.61
CA PHE A 307 2.61 49.88 33.95
C PHE A 307 3.72 50.93 34.02
N GLY A 308 4.33 51.28 32.89
CA GLY A 308 5.41 52.28 32.82
C GLY A 308 6.70 51.83 33.54
N LEU A 309 6.93 50.52 33.65
CA LEU A 309 8.10 49.91 34.30
C LEU A 309 9.24 49.61 33.32
#